data_AF-A0AAN9PI39-F1
#
_entry.id   AF-A0AAN9PI39-F1
#
_cell.length_a   1.000
_cell.length_b   1.000
_cell.length_c   1.000
_cell.angle_alpha   90.00
_cell.angle_beta   90.00
_cell.angle_gamma   90.00
#
_symmetry.space_group_name_H-M   'P 1'
#
loop_
_entity.id
_entity.type
_entity.pdbx_description
1 polymer ?
#
loop_
_entity_poly.entity_id
_entity_poly.type
_entity_poly.pdbx_seq_one_letter_code
_entity_poly.pdbx_strand_id
1 'polypeptide(L)'
;MLPNQAQAPIEIPEEDVPQDQLWNALDRGTQLEKIRQILKSHERIGERILELRREEGMRLPGGFQVERLVEILEEHYGGEKLLDIEIDMMQKGILSPYYNETKTYFYYFRC
;
A
#
# COMPACT_ATOMS: atom_id res chain seq x y z
N MET A 1 8.50 -45.89 -41.35
CA MET A 1 7.82 -44.61 -41.68
C MET A 1 6.60 -44.53 -40.78
N LEU A 2 6.56 -43.56 -39.86
CA LEU A 2 5.41 -43.35 -38.96
C LEU A 2 4.44 -42.34 -39.60
N PRO A 3 3.11 -42.56 -39.51
CA PRO A 3 2.14 -41.67 -40.12
C PRO A 3 2.09 -40.33 -39.39
N ASN A 4 2.10 -39.26 -40.18
CA ASN A 4 1.97 -37.88 -39.74
C ASN A 4 0.54 -37.67 -39.20
N GLN A 5 0.36 -37.56 -37.89
CA GLN A 5 -0.93 -37.24 -37.29
C GLN A 5 -1.21 -35.75 -37.49
N ALA A 6 -2.11 -35.42 -38.42
CA ALA A 6 -2.63 -34.07 -38.54
C ALA A 6 -3.37 -33.71 -37.24
N GLN A 7 -2.82 -32.74 -36.51
CA GLN A 7 -3.42 -32.23 -35.30
C GLN A 7 -4.70 -31.46 -35.68
N ALA A 8 -5.85 -31.91 -35.17
CA ALA A 8 -7.12 -31.23 -35.42
C ALA A 8 -7.03 -29.77 -34.96
N PRO A 9 -7.71 -28.82 -35.64
CA PRO A 9 -7.71 -27.42 -35.24
C PRO A 9 -8.18 -27.31 -33.78
N ILE A 10 -7.49 -26.47 -33.00
CA ILE A 10 -7.94 -26.13 -31.65
C ILE A 10 -9.24 -25.33 -31.82
N GLU A 11 -10.38 -25.94 -31.51
CA GLU A 11 -11.66 -25.23 -31.37
C GLU A 11 -11.58 -24.39 -30.09
N ILE A 12 -11.38 -23.08 -30.26
CA ILE A 12 -11.52 -22.14 -29.15
C ILE A 12 -13.03 -22.00 -28.91
N PRO A 13 -13.55 -22.35 -27.72
CA PRO A 13 -14.96 -22.11 -27.42
C PRO A 13 -15.23 -20.61 -27.50
N GLU A 14 -16.15 -20.21 -28.37
CA GLU A 14 -16.73 -18.87 -28.38
C GLU A 14 -17.61 -18.72 -27.13
N GLU A 15 -17.00 -18.58 -25.95
CA GLU A 15 -17.70 -17.98 -24.83
C GLU A 15 -17.80 -16.49 -25.13
N ASP A 16 -18.99 -16.06 -25.56
CA ASP A 16 -19.42 -14.66 -25.66
C ASP A 16 -19.44 -14.02 -24.27
N VAL A 17 -18.27 -13.80 -23.68
CA VAL A 17 -18.16 -12.94 -22.51
C VAL A 17 -18.35 -11.51 -23.01
N PRO A 18 -19.45 -10.82 -22.66
CA PRO A 18 -19.68 -9.47 -23.16
C PRO A 18 -18.50 -8.58 -22.75
N GLN A 19 -17.98 -7.82 -23.70
CA GLN A 19 -16.76 -7.02 -23.50
C GLN A 19 -16.86 -6.10 -22.27
N ASP A 20 -18.06 -5.58 -22.00
CA ASP A 20 -18.34 -4.77 -20.80
C ASP A 20 -18.17 -5.53 -19.49
N GLN A 21 -18.48 -6.83 -19.45
CA GLN A 21 -18.26 -7.67 -18.27
C GLN A 21 -16.76 -7.89 -18.02
N LEU A 22 -15.97 -8.08 -19.08
CA LEU A 22 -14.51 -8.14 -19.02
C LEU A 22 -13.91 -6.84 -18.50
N TRP A 23 -14.32 -5.69 -19.05
CA TRP A 23 -13.82 -4.38 -18.60
C TRP A 23 -14.17 -4.10 -17.13
N ASN A 24 -15.39 -4.41 -16.71
CA ASN A 24 -15.81 -4.25 -15.32
C ASN A 24 -15.07 -5.20 -14.36
N ALA A 25 -14.74 -6.42 -14.79
CA ALA A 25 -13.94 -7.36 -14.00
C ALA A 25 -12.49 -6.87 -13.86
N LEU A 26 -11.88 -6.39 -14.95
CA LEU A 26 -10.54 -5.82 -14.95
C LEU A 26 -10.46 -4.56 -14.08
N ASP A 27 -11.39 -3.62 -14.21
CA ASP A 27 -11.43 -2.39 -13.42
C ASP A 27 -11.54 -2.70 -11.91
N ARG A 28 -12.48 -3.58 -11.52
CA ARG A 28 -12.58 -4.06 -10.13
C ARG A 28 -11.30 -4.72 -9.64
N GLY A 29 -10.63 -5.51 -10.48
CA GLY A 29 -9.34 -6.10 -10.16
C GLY A 29 -8.28 -5.05 -9.85
N THR A 30 -8.21 -3.98 -10.65
CA THR A 30 -7.26 -2.87 -10.42
C THR A 30 -7.59 -2.04 -9.18
N GLN A 31 -8.88 -1.82 -8.89
CA GLN A 31 -9.32 -1.09 -7.69
C GLN A 31 -9.00 -1.87 -6.41
N LEU A 32 -9.27 -3.18 -6.40
CA LEU A 32 -8.94 -4.05 -5.26
C LEU A 32 -7.43 -4.09 -5.00
N GLU A 33 -6.62 -4.13 -6.06
CA GLU A 33 -5.16 -4.09 -5.91
C GLU A 33 -4.69 -2.74 -5.34
N LYS A 34 -5.28 -1.62 -5.77
CA LYS A 34 -4.99 -0.30 -5.18
C LYS A 34 -5.34 -0.23 -3.70
N ILE A 35 -6.54 -0.69 -3.31
CA ILE A 35 -6.94 -0.72 -1.89
C ILE A 35 -5.98 -1.59 -1.08
N ARG A 36 -5.60 -2.77 -1.60
CA ARG A 36 -4.63 -3.65 -0.96
C ARG A 36 -3.28 -2.98 -0.78
N GLN A 37 -2.82 -2.19 -1.75
CA GLN A 37 -1.57 -1.45 -1.65
C GLN A 37 -1.67 -0.36 -0.58
N ILE A 38 -2.75 0.41 -0.55
CA ILE A 38 -2.98 1.44 0.47
C ILE A 38 -2.95 0.84 1.89
N LEU A 39 -3.67 -0.26 2.12
CA LEU A 39 -3.69 -0.94 3.42
C LEU A 39 -2.30 -1.43 3.83
N LYS A 40 -1.52 -1.99 2.90
CA LYS A 40 -0.14 -2.41 3.15
C LYS A 40 0.76 -1.22 3.46
N SER A 41 0.62 -0.12 2.72
CA SER A 41 1.39 1.10 2.97
C SER A 41 1.08 1.66 4.35
N HIS A 42 -0.19 1.63 4.78
CA HIS A 42 -0.58 2.05 6.13
C HIS A 42 0.19 1.27 7.21
N GLU A 43 0.19 -0.06 7.16
CA GLU A 43 0.94 -0.90 8.11
C GLU A 43 2.44 -0.60 8.09
N ARG A 44 3.03 -0.53 6.89
CA ARG A 44 4.48 -0.31 6.72
C ARG A 44 4.94 1.07 7.17
N ILE A 45 4.14 2.11 6.97
CA ILE A 45 4.45 3.45 7.50
C ILE A 45 4.54 3.38 9.03
N GLY A 46 3.61 2.69 9.68
CA GLY A 46 3.63 2.49 11.12
C GLY A 46 4.93 1.82 11.60
N GLU A 47 5.29 0.70 10.98
CA GLU A 47 6.56 0.00 11.23
C GLU A 47 7.76 0.92 11.03
N ARG A 48 7.79 1.68 9.92
CA ARG A 48 8.90 2.57 9.59
C ARG A 48 9.04 3.72 10.58
N ILE A 49 7.95 4.29 11.06
CA ILE A 49 7.99 5.32 12.12
C ILE A 49 8.64 4.76 13.39
N LEU A 50 8.32 3.53 13.78
CA LEU A 50 8.91 2.89 14.96
C LEU A 50 10.41 2.68 14.79
N GLU A 51 10.84 2.21 13.62
CA GLU A 51 12.26 2.04 13.29
C GLU A 51 13.02 3.36 13.38
N LEU A 52 12.51 4.41 12.70
CA LEU A 52 13.13 5.72 12.69
C LEU A 52 13.23 6.33 14.08
N ARG A 53 12.22 6.14 14.94
CA ARG A 53 12.29 6.57 16.34
C ARG A 53 13.37 5.83 17.14
N ARG A 54 13.57 4.53 16.87
CA ARG A 54 14.66 3.76 17.48
C ARG A 54 16.02 4.26 16.99
N GLU A 55 16.14 4.56 15.69
CA GLU A 55 17.35 5.15 15.10
C GLU A 55 17.70 6.49 15.75
N GLU A 56 16.70 7.35 16.02
CA GLU A 56 16.89 8.63 16.73
C GLU A 56 17.02 8.49 18.26
N GLY A 57 16.94 7.27 18.81
CA GLY A 57 17.00 7.03 20.27
C GLY A 57 15.78 7.56 21.05
N MET A 58 14.65 7.80 20.38
CA MET A 58 13.41 8.28 21.01
C MET A 58 12.71 7.15 21.77
N ARG A 59 12.32 7.43 23.02
CA ARG A 59 11.47 6.51 23.80
C ARG A 59 10.00 6.67 23.44
N LEU A 60 9.39 5.55 23.07
CA LEU A 60 7.94 5.43 22.91
C LEU A 60 7.27 5.24 24.28
N PRO A 61 6.25 6.03 24.64
CA PRO A 61 5.45 5.79 25.82
C PRO A 61 4.77 4.42 25.72
N GLY A 62 4.66 3.74 26.86
CA GLY A 62 3.92 2.48 26.93
C GLY A 62 2.46 2.69 26.53
N GLY A 63 1.94 1.85 25.63
CA GLY A 63 0.58 1.96 25.11
C GLY A 63 0.40 2.94 23.95
N PHE A 64 1.47 3.55 23.45
CA PHE A 64 1.39 4.38 22.25
C PHE A 64 1.06 3.53 21.01
N GLN A 65 -0.06 3.85 20.33
CA GLN A 65 -0.49 3.20 19.09
C GLN A 65 0.09 3.97 17.91
N VAL A 66 1.01 3.35 17.17
CA VAL A 66 1.64 4.00 16.01
C VAL A 66 0.66 4.17 14.86
N GLU A 67 -0.33 3.28 14.79
CA GLU A 67 -1.43 3.29 13.85
C GLU A 67 -2.14 4.65 13.87
N ARG A 68 -2.31 5.26 15.05
CA ARG A 68 -2.92 6.58 15.18
C ARG A 68 -2.13 7.68 14.47
N LEU A 69 -0.80 7.57 14.38
CA LEU A 69 0.00 8.54 13.62
C LEU A 69 -0.21 8.37 12.11
N VAL A 70 -0.39 7.12 11.66
CA VAL A 70 -0.65 6.82 10.25
C VAL A 70 -2.05 7.30 9.86
N GLU A 71 -3.05 7.08 10.71
CA GLU A 71 -4.41 7.62 10.53
C GLU A 71 -4.40 9.14 10.37
N ILE A 72 -3.61 9.87 11.17
CA ILE A 72 -3.51 11.33 11.05
C ILE A 72 -2.85 11.74 9.73
N LEU A 73 -1.84 10.99 9.26
CA LEU A 73 -1.26 11.23 7.94
C LEU A 73 -2.29 10.97 6.84
N GLU A 74 -3.09 9.91 6.95
CA GLU A 74 -4.19 9.61 6.04
C GLU A 74 -5.26 10.70 6.04
N GLU A 75 -5.68 11.17 7.22
CA GLU A 75 -6.66 12.25 7.38
C GLU A 75 -6.17 13.57 6.75
N HIS A 76 -4.86 13.86 6.85
CA HIS A 76 -4.27 15.10 6.31
C HIS A 76 -4.05 15.02 4.79
N TYR A 77 -3.50 13.90 4.29
CA TYR A 77 -3.01 13.79 2.92
C TYR A 77 -3.89 12.98 1.98
N GLY A 78 -4.83 12.20 2.51
CA GLY A 78 -5.63 11.24 1.76
C GLY A 78 -4.99 9.85 1.70
N GLY A 79 -5.82 8.80 1.71
CA GLY A 79 -5.37 7.40 1.68
C GLY A 79 -4.58 7.05 0.40
N GLU A 80 -4.89 7.70 -0.72
CA GLU A 80 -4.17 7.53 -1.99
C GLU A 80 -2.72 8.00 -1.92
N LYS A 81 -2.37 8.86 -0.95
CA LYS A 81 -1.01 9.38 -0.75
C LYS A 81 -0.14 8.50 0.14
N LEU A 82 -0.69 7.47 0.78
CA LEU A 82 0.08 6.62 1.70
C LEU A 82 1.23 5.90 0.99
N LEU A 83 1.08 5.48 -0.27
CA LEU A 83 2.19 4.87 -1.01
C LEU A 83 3.33 5.85 -1.26
N ASP A 84 3.02 7.10 -1.63
CA ASP A 84 4.02 8.16 -1.85
C ASP A 84 4.76 8.47 -0.53
N ILE A 85 4.02 8.51 0.58
CA ILE A 85 4.55 8.76 1.92
C ILE A 85 5.47 7.61 2.38
N GLU A 86 5.05 6.36 2.18
CA GLU A 86 5.87 5.17 2.46
C GLU A 86 7.21 5.27 1.72
N ILE A 87 7.18 5.53 0.42
CA ILE A 87 8.38 5.64 -0.42
C ILE A 87 9.29 6.77 0.09
N ASP A 88 8.72 7.95 0.41
CA ASP A 88 9.49 9.09 0.91
C ASP A 88 10.19 8.77 2.24
N MET A 89 9.47 8.16 3.20
CA MET A 89 10.04 7.72 4.48
C MET A 89 11.12 6.65 4.31
N MET A 90 10.96 5.73 3.37
CA MET A 90 11.97 4.71 3.07
C MET A 90 13.24 5.32 2.47
N GLN A 91 13.11 6.31 1.60
CA GLN A 91 14.24 6.94 0.92
C GLN A 91 14.97 7.98 1.77
N LYS A 92 14.22 8.80 2.51
CA LYS A 92 14.75 9.94 3.26
C LYS A 92 14.93 9.67 4.76
N GLY A 93 14.28 8.63 5.28
CA GLY A 93 14.33 8.26 6.70
C GLY A 93 13.96 9.43 7.60
N ILE A 94 14.84 9.75 8.56
CA ILE A 94 14.65 10.84 9.53
C ILE A 94 14.50 12.22 8.89
N LEU A 95 14.96 12.39 7.64
CA LEU A 95 14.85 13.63 6.88
C LEU A 95 13.51 13.76 6.13
N SER A 96 12.66 12.73 6.17
CA SER A 96 11.33 12.78 5.56
C SER A 96 10.48 13.88 6.24
N PRO A 97 9.85 14.78 5.48
CA PRO A 97 8.91 15.76 6.04
C PRO A 97 7.75 15.06 6.76
N TYR A 98 7.23 13.97 6.19
CA TYR A 98 6.15 13.20 6.78
C TYR A 98 6.55 12.56 8.12
N TYR A 99 7.79 12.05 8.22
CA TYR A 99 8.28 11.53 9.49
C TYR A 99 8.41 12.65 10.54
N ASN A 100 8.92 13.81 10.15
CA ASN A 100 9.04 14.96 11.04
C ASN A 100 7.68 15.47 11.53
N GLU A 101 6.64 15.41 10.71
CA GLU A 101 5.27 15.67 11.15
C GLU A 101 4.79 14.68 12.21
N THR A 102 5.08 13.38 12.05
CA THR A 102 4.68 12.38 13.05
C THR A 102 5.33 12.63 14.41
N LYS A 103 6.51 13.26 14.46
CA LYS A 103 7.13 13.70 15.71
C LYS A 103 6.31 14.82 16.35
N THR A 104 5.85 15.78 15.55
CA THR A 104 4.97 16.87 15.99
C THR A 104 3.66 16.33 16.55
N TYR A 105 2.98 15.42 15.84
CA TYR A 105 1.74 14.79 16.31
C TYR A 105 1.96 14.04 17.63
N PHE A 106 3.05 13.30 17.75
CA PHE A 106 3.40 12.59 18.97
C PHE A 106 3.58 13.50 20.19
N TYR A 107 4.10 14.72 20.02
CA TYR A 107 4.17 15.69 21.11
C TYR A 107 2.79 16.14 21.57
N TYR A 108 1.83 16.32 20.64
CA TYR A 108 0.46 16.70 20.98
C TYR A 108 -0.27 15.64 21.82
N PHE A 109 0.00 14.35 21.61
CA PHE A 109 -0.63 13.27 22.38
C PHE A 109 0.04 12.97 23.72
N ARG A 110 1.13 13.67 24.06
CA ARG A 110 1.88 13.46 25.31
C ARG A 110 1.48 14.44 26.42
N CYS A 111 0.58 15.38 26.11
CA CYS A 111 -0.04 16.32 27.05
C CYS A 111 -1.37 15.76 27.57
#